data_AF-A0A537RJI5-F1
#
_entry.id   AF-A0A537RJI5-F1
#
_cell.length_a   1.000
_cell.length_b   1.000
_cell.length_c   1.000
_cell.angle_alpha   90.00
_cell.angle_beta   90.00
_cell.angle_gamma   90.00
#
_symmetry.space_group_name_H-M   'P 1'
#
loop_
_entity.id
_entity.type
_entity.pdbx_description
1 polymer ?
#
loop_
_entity_poly.entity_id
_entity_poly.type
_entity_poly.pdbx_seq_one_letter_code
_entity_poly.pdbx_strand_id
1 'polypeptide(L)'
;MRYPQAGGRAIFVAIRWPRNCAVSVAVIRVVRHPGPRSNHPAGAVLAMGNFDGLHRGHAALIGRVCELARQTDRPTGVLTFEPHPRSVFSPATEPFRLTPFRVKERELARLGIDLLFVQHFDLAFSKKSAEEFIAEVIVGAIGASRVV
;
A
#
# COMPACT_ATOMS: atom_id res chain seq x y z
N MET A 1 -1.11 -42.18 25.35
CA MET A 1 -0.02 -41.52 24.58
C MET A 1 -0.22 -40.02 24.70
N ARG A 2 0.62 -39.33 25.48
CA ARG A 2 0.46 -37.91 25.86
C ARG A 2 1.14 -37.01 24.82
N TYR A 3 0.41 -36.05 24.25
CA TYR A 3 1.01 -34.94 23.49
C TYR A 3 1.52 -33.86 24.45
N PRO A 4 2.72 -33.29 24.24
CA PRO A 4 3.25 -32.25 25.10
C PRO A 4 2.54 -30.91 24.88
N GLN A 5 2.26 -30.23 25.99
CA GLN A 5 1.76 -28.85 26.02
C GLN A 5 2.91 -27.90 25.67
N ALA A 6 2.90 -27.34 24.46
CA ALA A 6 3.81 -26.28 24.08
C ALA A 6 3.26 -24.93 24.53
N GLY A 7 3.81 -24.42 25.63
CA GLY A 7 3.59 -23.05 26.11
C GLY A 7 4.20 -22.03 25.15
N GLY A 8 3.45 -21.64 24.12
CA GLY A 8 3.75 -20.49 23.28
C GLY A 8 3.05 -19.25 23.82
N ARG A 9 3.79 -18.34 24.46
CA ARG A 9 3.29 -16.98 24.74
C ARG A 9 2.90 -16.34 23.40
N ALA A 10 1.61 -16.17 23.17
CA ALA A 10 1.11 -15.38 22.07
C ALA A 10 1.67 -13.95 22.22
N ILE A 11 2.61 -13.58 21.34
CA ILE A 11 3.04 -12.19 21.19
C ILE A 11 1.88 -11.47 20.51
N PHE A 12 0.92 -11.02 21.32
CA PHE A 12 -0.04 -10.02 20.89
C PHE A 12 0.72 -8.72 20.73
N VAL A 13 1.21 -8.44 19.51
CA VAL A 13 1.45 -7.05 19.11
C VAL A 13 0.08 -6.40 19.06
N ALA A 14 -0.36 -5.88 20.21
CA ALA A 14 -1.42 -4.89 20.27
C ALA A 14 -0.86 -3.66 19.58
N ILE A 15 -0.98 -3.62 18.25
CA ILE A 15 -0.89 -2.36 17.54
C ILE A 15 -1.96 -1.50 18.26
N ARG A 16 -1.55 -0.35 18.79
CA ARG A 16 -2.41 0.53 19.57
C ARG A 16 -2.70 1.70 18.65
N TRP A 17 -3.83 1.61 17.95
CA TRP A 17 -4.36 2.74 17.21
C TRP A 17 -4.59 3.85 18.22
N PRO A 18 -4.01 5.05 18.03
CA PRO A 18 -4.27 6.16 18.93
C PRO A 18 -5.78 6.38 19.01
N ARG A 19 -6.35 6.28 20.22
CA ARG A 19 -7.81 6.33 20.48
C ARG A 19 -8.41 7.73 20.36
N ASN A 20 -7.72 8.68 19.74
CA ASN A 20 -8.20 10.04 19.54
C ASN A 20 -7.87 10.49 18.12
N CYS A 21 -8.68 10.04 17.16
CA CYS A 21 -8.98 10.84 16.00
C CYS A 21 -10.50 10.97 15.99
N ALA A 22 -11.00 12.19 16.11
CA ALA A 22 -12.36 12.49 15.67
C ALA A 22 -12.58 11.80 14.32
N VAL A 23 -13.80 11.33 14.08
CA VAL A 23 -14.20 10.71 12.80
C VAL A 23 -14.16 11.80 11.73
N SER A 24 -12.97 12.26 11.35
CA SER A 24 -12.75 12.98 10.12
C SER A 24 -12.97 11.95 9.03
N VAL A 25 -13.77 12.31 8.04
CA VAL A 25 -13.83 11.54 6.80
C VAL A 25 -12.42 11.62 6.22
N ALA A 26 -11.59 10.61 6.45
CA ALA A 26 -10.26 10.56 5.87
C ALA A 26 -10.43 10.48 4.35
N VAL A 27 -10.12 11.58 3.67
CA VAL A 27 -10.16 11.65 2.21
C VAL A 27 -8.76 11.33 1.70
N ILE A 28 -8.63 10.19 1.04
CA ILE A 28 -7.40 9.82 0.33
C ILE A 28 -7.44 10.40 -1.09
N ARG A 29 -6.33 10.97 -1.55
CA ARG A 29 -6.20 11.39 -2.96
C ARG A 29 -5.75 10.20 -3.79
N VAL A 30 -6.61 9.77 -4.72
CA VAL A 30 -6.27 8.71 -5.68
C VAL A 30 -5.60 9.31 -6.91
N VAL A 31 -4.38 8.85 -7.21
CA VAL A 31 -3.63 9.20 -8.43
C VAL A 31 -3.57 7.96 -9.32
N ARG A 32 -4.35 7.95 -10.40
CA ARG A 32 -4.34 6.86 -11.38
C ARG A 32 -3.29 7.14 -12.46
N HIS A 33 -2.59 6.09 -12.89
CA HIS A 33 -1.55 6.19 -13.92
C HIS A 33 -0.53 7.30 -13.59
N PRO A 34 0.17 7.21 -12.45
CA PRO A 34 1.13 8.24 -12.06
C PRO A 34 2.19 8.40 -13.15
N GLY A 35 2.54 9.65 -13.45
CA GLY A 35 3.53 10.00 -14.45
C GLY A 35 4.22 11.30 -14.08
N PRO A 36 5.27 11.73 -14.79
CA PRO A 36 6.07 12.91 -14.41
C PRO A 36 5.28 14.23 -14.27
N ARG A 37 4.04 14.28 -14.76
CA ARG A 37 3.14 15.45 -14.73
C ARG A 37 1.93 15.26 -13.82
N SER A 38 1.86 14.18 -13.02
CA SER A 38 0.72 13.99 -12.11
C SER A 38 0.72 15.02 -10.99
N ASN A 39 -0.45 15.60 -10.70
CA ASN A 39 -0.58 16.67 -9.70
C ASN A 39 -0.82 16.09 -8.29
N HIS A 40 0.26 15.86 -7.56
CA HIS A 40 0.23 15.45 -6.15
C HIS A 40 1.46 16.01 -5.41
N PRO A 41 1.39 16.11 -4.07
CA PRO A 41 2.57 16.41 -3.26
C PRO A 41 3.70 15.41 -3.56
N ALA A 42 4.91 15.94 -3.71
CA ALA A 42 6.12 15.12 -3.86
C ALA A 42 6.68 14.73 -2.48
N GLY A 43 7.60 13.77 -2.47
CA GLY A 43 8.36 13.42 -1.29
C GLY A 43 7.63 12.49 -0.31
N ALA A 44 6.65 11.74 -0.77
CA ALA A 44 5.89 10.81 0.07
C ALA A 44 6.76 9.68 0.64
N VAL A 45 6.44 9.22 1.84
CA VAL A 45 6.91 7.93 2.36
C VAL A 45 5.96 6.86 1.82
N LEU A 46 6.49 5.92 1.04
CA LEU A 46 5.71 5.02 0.20
C LEU A 46 5.78 3.58 0.68
N ALA A 47 4.65 2.91 0.87
CA ALA A 47 4.59 1.45 0.84
C ALA A 47 4.12 0.96 -0.53
N MET A 48 4.62 -0.18 -0.98
CA MET A 48 4.29 -0.74 -2.28
C MET A 48 3.76 -2.17 -2.16
N GLY A 49 2.69 -2.47 -2.88
CA GLY A 49 2.14 -3.81 -2.92
C GLY A 49 0.72 -3.87 -3.45
N ASN A 50 0.17 -5.06 -3.49
CA ASN A 50 -1.19 -5.24 -3.97
C ASN A 50 -2.27 -4.89 -2.94
N PHE A 51 -1.93 -4.97 -1.64
CA PHE A 51 -2.84 -4.68 -0.53
C PHE A 51 -4.19 -5.42 -0.63
N ASP A 52 -4.20 -6.60 -1.23
CA ASP A 52 -5.40 -7.44 -1.27
C ASP A 52 -5.57 -8.14 0.08
N GLY A 53 -6.76 -8.08 0.66
CA GLY A 53 -7.07 -8.61 1.99
C GLY A 53 -6.66 -7.72 3.18
N LEU A 54 -5.79 -6.70 3.00
CA LEU A 54 -5.37 -5.74 4.05
C LEU A 54 -5.10 -6.37 5.43
N HIS A 55 -4.44 -7.53 5.45
CA HIS A 55 -4.13 -8.28 6.66
C HIS A 55 -3.07 -7.59 7.54
N ARG A 56 -2.73 -8.22 8.67
CA ARG A 56 -1.79 -7.69 9.69
C ARG A 56 -0.43 -7.26 9.13
N GLY A 57 0.12 -7.98 8.16
CA GLY A 57 1.34 -7.57 7.45
C GLY A 57 1.21 -6.21 6.75
N HIS A 58 0.13 -5.98 5.99
CA HIS A 58 -0.14 -4.68 5.36
C HIS A 58 -0.33 -3.57 6.41
N ALA A 59 -1.05 -3.87 7.50
CA ALA A 59 -1.22 -2.91 8.59
C ALA A 59 0.12 -2.50 9.23
N ALA A 60 1.07 -3.43 9.36
CA ALA A 60 2.41 -3.14 9.86
C ALA A 60 3.22 -2.25 8.91
N LEU A 61 3.19 -2.53 7.60
CA LEU A 61 3.84 -1.68 6.59
C LEU A 61 3.27 -0.26 6.59
N ILE A 62 1.93 -0.14 6.61
CA ILE A 62 1.24 1.16 6.64
C ILE A 62 1.56 1.90 7.94
N GLY A 63 1.54 1.22 9.09
CA GLY A 63 1.93 1.82 10.36
C GLY A 63 3.34 2.40 10.32
N ARG A 64 4.29 1.69 9.69
CA ARG A 64 5.67 2.17 9.52
C ARG A 64 5.76 3.37 8.57
N VAL A 65 4.98 3.39 7.49
CA VAL A 65 4.87 4.56 6.60
C VAL A 65 4.38 5.78 7.38
N CYS A 66 3.28 5.66 8.13
CA CYS A 66 2.73 6.76 8.92
C CYS A 66 3.71 7.28 9.97
N GLU A 67 4.44 6.38 10.63
CA GLU A 67 5.46 6.75 11.63
C GLU A 67 6.58 7.59 11.01
N LEU A 68 7.15 7.14 9.89
CA LEU A 68 8.25 7.80 9.19
C LEU A 68 7.82 9.12 8.54
N ALA A 69 6.63 9.15 7.95
CA ALA A 69 6.04 10.35 7.36
C ALA A 69 5.89 11.46 8.41
N ARG A 70 5.37 11.12 9.59
CA ARG A 70 5.24 12.05 10.72
C ARG A 70 6.59 12.55 11.24
N GLN A 71 7.62 11.70 11.28
CA GLN A 71 8.97 12.09 11.72
C GLN A 71 9.67 13.06 10.75
N THR A 72 9.23 13.09 9.50
CA THR A 72 9.90 13.84 8.41
C THR A 72 9.04 14.94 7.80
N ASP A 73 7.85 15.17 8.37
CA ASP A 73 6.84 16.10 7.85
C ASP A 73 6.55 15.88 6.35
N ARG A 74 6.32 14.61 5.99
CA ARG A 74 6.06 14.17 4.61
C ARG A 74 4.68 13.53 4.48
N PRO A 75 4.07 13.53 3.28
CA PRO A 75 2.83 12.81 3.04
C PRO A 75 3.05 11.29 3.08
N THR A 76 2.01 10.57 3.46
CA THR A 76 1.97 9.11 3.39
C THR A 76 1.47 8.64 2.03
N GLY A 77 2.06 7.57 1.50
CA GLY A 77 1.72 7.04 0.18
C GLY A 77 1.61 5.53 0.15
N VAL A 78 0.70 5.03 -0.69
CA VAL A 78 0.65 3.64 -1.11
C VAL A 78 0.68 3.55 -2.64
N LEU A 79 1.57 2.72 -3.18
CA LEU A 79 1.54 2.29 -4.57
C LEU A 79 0.90 0.90 -4.68
N THR A 80 -0.16 0.82 -5.48
CA THR A 80 -0.85 -0.44 -5.82
C THR A 80 -1.07 -0.58 -7.32
N PHE A 81 -1.50 -1.76 -7.76
CA PHE A 81 -1.56 -2.15 -9.16
C PHE A 81 -2.97 -2.54 -9.59
N GLU A 82 -3.43 -1.99 -10.71
CA GLU A 82 -4.73 -2.34 -11.31
C GLU A 82 -4.62 -2.46 -12.86
N PRO A 83 -5.14 -3.53 -13.49
CA PRO A 83 -5.76 -4.71 -12.88
C PRO A 83 -4.80 -5.45 -11.95
N HIS A 84 -5.35 -6.28 -11.06
CA HIS A 84 -4.56 -7.07 -10.12
C HIS A 84 -3.54 -7.93 -10.90
N PRO A 85 -2.22 -7.88 -10.61
CA PRO A 85 -1.18 -8.60 -11.34
C PRO A 85 -1.48 -10.08 -11.62
N ARG A 86 -2.04 -10.81 -10.63
CA ARG A 86 -2.48 -12.20 -10.82
C ARG A 86 -3.47 -12.38 -11.98
N SER A 87 -4.39 -11.45 -12.20
CA SER A 87 -5.36 -11.49 -13.30
C SER A 87 -4.70 -11.28 -14.66
N VAL A 88 -3.57 -10.58 -14.71
CA VAL A 88 -2.79 -10.39 -15.95
C VAL A 88 -1.99 -11.65 -16.29
N PHE A 89 -1.38 -12.29 -15.29
CA PHE A 89 -0.60 -13.52 -15.50
C PHE A 89 -1.45 -14.79 -15.61
N SER A 90 -2.70 -14.77 -15.14
CA SER A 90 -3.61 -15.92 -15.15
C SER A 90 -5.02 -15.52 -15.57
N PRO A 91 -5.22 -15.06 -16.82
CA PRO A 91 -6.52 -14.55 -17.27
C PRO A 91 -7.60 -15.63 -17.39
N ALA A 92 -7.22 -16.91 -17.51
CA ALA A 92 -8.14 -18.04 -17.60
C ALA A 92 -8.71 -18.49 -16.24
N THR A 93 -8.17 -17.98 -15.12
CA THR A 93 -8.64 -18.29 -13.78
C THR A 93 -9.62 -17.22 -13.31
N GLU A 94 -10.69 -17.61 -12.64
CA GLU A 94 -11.64 -16.65 -12.08
C GLU A 94 -10.92 -15.63 -11.18
N PRO A 95 -11.09 -14.31 -11.42
CA PRO A 95 -10.40 -13.28 -10.66
C PRO A 95 -10.88 -13.25 -9.21
N PHE A 96 -10.28 -14.06 -8.34
CA PHE A 96 -10.55 -13.99 -6.92
C PHE A 96 -9.83 -12.78 -6.30
N ARG A 97 -10.61 -11.82 -5.79
CA ARG A 97 -10.13 -10.61 -5.14
C ARG A 97 -10.70 -10.55 -3.72
N LEU A 98 -9.82 -10.48 -2.72
CA LEU A 98 -10.24 -10.37 -1.32
C LEU A 98 -10.77 -8.99 -0.98
N THR A 99 -10.25 -7.95 -1.62
CA THR A 99 -10.58 -6.56 -1.32
C THR A 99 -10.84 -5.78 -2.61
N PRO A 100 -12.12 -5.54 -2.96
CA PRO A 100 -12.50 -4.66 -4.07
C PRO A 100 -11.80 -3.30 -3.97
N PHE A 101 -11.48 -2.69 -5.12
CA PHE A 101 -10.71 -1.43 -5.14
C PHE A 101 -11.29 -0.35 -4.22
N ARG A 102 -12.62 -0.15 -4.24
CA ARG A 102 -13.29 0.85 -3.39
C ARG A 102 -13.21 0.55 -1.89
N VAL A 103 -13.18 -0.74 -1.53
CA VAL A 103 -12.94 -1.15 -0.15
C VAL A 103 -11.49 -0.87 0.23
N LYS A 104 -10.53 -1.23 -0.63
CA LYS A 104 -9.10 -0.96 -0.44
C LYS A 104 -8.84 0.53 -0.22
N GLU A 105 -9.37 1.38 -1.10
CA GLU A 105 -9.30 2.85 -1.03
C GLU A 105 -9.79 3.37 0.33
N ARG A 106 -10.99 2.95 0.76
CA ARG A 106 -11.58 3.37 2.03
C ARG A 106 -10.78 2.91 3.24
N GLU A 107 -10.34 1.66 3.25
CA GLU A 107 -9.58 1.13 4.39
C GLU A 107 -8.17 1.75 4.46
N LEU A 108 -7.52 2.01 3.33
CA LEU A 108 -6.24 2.75 3.30
C LEU A 108 -6.40 4.17 3.83
N ALA A 109 -7.49 4.87 3.46
CA ALA A 109 -7.79 6.19 4.02
C ALA A 109 -7.97 6.14 5.55
N ARG A 110 -8.70 5.13 6.06
CA ARG A 110 -8.87 4.91 7.51
C ARG A 110 -7.57 4.60 8.24
N LEU A 111 -6.60 3.99 7.56
CA LEU A 111 -5.27 3.71 8.09
C LEU A 111 -4.33 4.92 8.03
N GLY A 112 -4.80 6.08 7.57
CA GLY A 112 -4.05 7.33 7.57
C GLY A 112 -3.15 7.51 6.34
N ILE A 113 -3.52 6.92 5.20
CA ILE A 113 -2.84 7.17 3.92
C ILE A 113 -3.42 8.40 3.22
N ASP A 114 -2.56 9.33 2.82
CA ASP A 114 -2.91 10.56 2.11
C ASP A 114 -3.00 10.36 0.60
N LEU A 115 -2.08 9.56 0.03
CA LEU A 115 -1.93 9.35 -1.41
C LEU A 115 -2.05 7.86 -1.78
N LEU A 116 -3.00 7.52 -2.66
CA LEU A 116 -3.10 6.19 -3.29
C LEU A 116 -2.72 6.28 -4.75
N PHE A 117 -1.52 5.81 -5.09
CA PHE A 117 -1.05 5.66 -6.46
C PHE A 117 -1.53 4.32 -7.02
N VAL A 118 -2.24 4.38 -8.15
CA VAL A 118 -2.79 3.21 -8.84
C VAL A 118 -2.08 3.09 -10.18
N GLN A 119 -1.05 2.26 -10.21
CA GLN A 119 -0.27 1.97 -11.40
C GLN A 119 -1.03 0.98 -12.28
N HIS A 120 -1.10 1.28 -13.59
CA HIS A 120 -1.58 0.29 -14.53
C HIS A 120 -0.62 -0.87 -14.60
N PHE A 121 -1.16 -2.09 -14.50
CA PHE A 121 -0.36 -3.29 -14.62
C PHE A 121 -0.84 -4.11 -15.82
N ASP A 122 0.06 -4.31 -16.78
CA ASP A 122 -0.11 -5.15 -17.95
C ASP A 122 1.19 -5.91 -18.25
N LEU A 123 1.19 -6.73 -19.29
CA LEU A 123 2.37 -7.52 -19.69
C LEU A 123 3.53 -6.67 -20.22
N ALA A 124 3.29 -5.42 -20.64
CA ALA A 124 4.35 -4.52 -21.06
C ALA A 124 5.04 -3.91 -19.83
N PHE A 125 4.25 -3.45 -18.86
CA PHE A 125 4.72 -2.94 -17.59
C PHE A 125 5.49 -4.00 -16.79
N SER A 126 5.02 -5.25 -16.78
CA SER A 126 5.68 -6.34 -16.05
C SER A 126 7.08 -6.68 -16.56
N LYS A 127 7.47 -6.19 -17.75
CA LYS A 127 8.78 -6.41 -18.36
C LYS A 127 9.81 -5.33 -18.00
N LYS A 128 9.40 -4.26 -17.30
CA LYS A 128 10.33 -3.23 -16.84
C LYS A 128 11.39 -3.83 -15.93
N SER A 129 12.64 -3.42 -16.11
CA SER A 129 13.69 -3.75 -15.17
C SER A 129 13.44 -3.06 -13.82
N ALA A 130 14.12 -3.52 -12.78
CA ALA A 130 14.05 -2.87 -11.47
C ALA A 130 14.53 -1.42 -11.54
N GLU A 131 15.59 -1.15 -12.32
CA GLU A 131 16.17 0.17 -12.54
C GLU A 131 15.18 1.10 -13.24
N GLU A 132 14.54 0.64 -14.33
CA GLU A 132 13.52 1.40 -15.05
C GLU A 132 12.32 1.71 -14.13
N PHE A 133 11.88 0.72 -13.37
CA PHE A 133 10.78 0.90 -12.43
C PHE A 133 11.10 1.93 -11.34
N ILE A 134 12.30 1.86 -10.74
CA ILE A 134 12.74 2.83 -9.73
C ILE A 134 12.84 4.23 -10.34
N ALA A 135 13.55 4.37 -11.47
CA ALA A 135 13.81 5.66 -12.09
C ALA A 135 12.53 6.34 -12.57
N GLU A 136 11.69 5.62 -13.30
CA GLU A 136 10.51 6.20 -13.93
C GLU A 136 9.32 6.30 -12.99
N VAL A 137 9.05 5.28 -12.17
CA VAL A 137 7.83 5.21 -11.35
C VAL A 137 8.08 5.81 -9.98
N ILE A 138 9.07 5.29 -9.24
CA ILE A 138 9.28 5.67 -7.84
C ILE A 138 9.84 7.08 -7.73
N VAL A 139 10.87 7.39 -8.51
CA VAL A 139 11.53 8.71 -8.50
C VAL A 139 10.82 9.68 -9.44
N GLY A 140 10.67 9.31 -10.72
CA GLY A 140 10.17 10.21 -11.76
C GLY A 140 8.70 10.60 -11.61
N ALA A 141 7.81 9.61 -11.45
CA ALA A 141 6.37 9.84 -11.40
C ALA A 141 5.86 10.15 -9.98
N ILE A 142 6.27 9.36 -8.98
CA ILE A 142 5.78 9.49 -7.61
C ILE A 142 6.59 10.51 -6.80
N GLY A 143 7.91 10.59 -7.05
CA GLY A 143 8.80 11.43 -6.26
C GLY A 143 8.90 10.96 -4.80
N ALA A 144 8.94 9.66 -4.55
CA ALA A 144 8.99 9.12 -3.19
C ALA A 144 10.29 9.56 -2.48
N SER A 145 10.19 10.01 -1.22
CA SER A 145 11.36 10.34 -0.39
C SER A 145 11.93 9.11 0.31
N ARG A 146 11.10 8.08 0.49
CA ARG A 146 11.44 6.83 1.16
C ARG A 146 10.47 5.73 0.74
N VAL A 147 10.96 4.49 0.68
CA VAL A 147 10.15 3.29 0.46
C VAL A 147 10.24 2.40 1.69
N VAL A 148 9.12 1.78 2.07
CA VAL A 148 8.97 0.82 3.17
C VAL A 148 8.56 -0.54 2.63
#